data_AF-A0A2V8GGX3-F1
#
_entry.id   AF-A0A2V8GGX3-F1
#
_cell.length_a   1.000
_cell.length_b   1.000
_cell.length_c   1.000
_cell.angle_alpha   90.00
_cell.angle_beta   90.00
_cell.angle_gamma   90.00
#
_symmetry.space_group_name_H-M   'P 1'
#
loop_
_entity.id
_entity.type
_entity.pdbx_description
1 polymer ?
#
loop_
_entity_poly.entity_id
_entity_poly.type
_entity_poly.pdbx_seq_one_letter_code
_entity_poly.pdbx_strand_id
1 'polypeptide(L)' 'TGLPQQHAYDLVYRHALDIDESGEVLAFGSTTGSLWVTENGGDSWQTVSSNLPPIHSVRFGQSG' A
#
# COMPACT_ATOMS: atom_id res chain seq x y z
N THR A 1 -4.83 -0.74 -12.37
CA THR A 1 -3.81 0.22 -12.89
C THR A 1 -3.20 1.02 -11.74
N GLY A 2 -2.21 1.89 -11.97
CA GLY A 2 -1.69 2.82 -10.95
C GLY A 2 -0.47 2.36 -10.15
N LEU A 3 -0.18 1.05 -10.13
CA LEU A 3 1.11 0.53 -9.68
C LEU A 3 2.19 0.64 -10.78
N PRO A 4 3.49 0.72 -10.43
CA PRO A 4 4.57 0.67 -11.41
C PRO A 4 4.45 -0.55 -12.32
N GLN A 5 4.42 -0.32 -13.63
CA GLN A 5 4.33 -1.39 -14.63
C GLN A 5 5.70 -1.84 -15.15
N GLN A 6 6.75 -1.08 -14.83
CA GLN A 6 8.12 -1.32 -15.24
C GLN A 6 9.05 -1.04 -14.06
N HIS A 7 10.17 -1.76 -14.02
CA HIS A 7 11.20 -1.59 -12.97
C HIS A 7 10.64 -1.72 -11.53
N ALA A 8 9.62 -2.55 -11.34
CA ALA A 8 8.96 -2.78 -10.05
C ALA A 8 9.72 -3.81 -9.21
N TYR A 9 10.84 -3.39 -8.63
CA TYR A 9 11.71 -4.25 -7.81
C TYR A 9 11.42 -4.17 -6.30
N ASP A 10 10.34 -3.49 -5.94
CA ASP A 10 9.95 -3.24 -4.56
C ASP A 10 9.56 -4.53 -3.84
N LEU A 11 10.15 -4.75 -2.66
CA LEU A 11 9.73 -5.81 -1.75
C LEU A 11 8.74 -5.24 -0.73
N VAL A 12 7.71 -6.02 -0.40
CA VAL A 12 6.70 -5.68 0.61
C VAL A 12 6.76 -6.70 1.73
N TYR A 13 6.87 -6.24 2.97
CA TYR A 13 6.73 -7.11 4.13
C TYR A 13 5.26 -7.47 4.36
N ARG A 14 4.98 -8.68 4.89
CA ARG A 14 3.61 -9.07 5.22
C ARG A 14 2.89 -8.08 6.14
N HIS A 15 3.60 -7.47 7.09
CA HIS A 15 3.01 -6.47 8.00
C HIS A 15 2.84 -5.09 7.37
N ALA A 16 3.45 -4.84 6.22
CA ALA A 16 3.33 -3.61 5.45
C ALA A 16 2.17 -3.66 4.45
N LEU A 17 1.26 -4.62 4.59
CA LEU A 17 -0.05 -4.64 3.95
C LEU A 17 -1.12 -4.68 5.03
N ASP A 18 -2.18 -3.90 4.83
CA ASP A 18 -3.39 -3.95 5.64
C ASP A 18 -4.63 -3.81 4.76
N ILE A 19 -5.73 -4.38 5.23
CA ILE A 19 -7.03 -4.38 4.58
C ILE A 19 -8.02 -3.85 5.61
N ASP A 20 -8.89 -2.94 5.20
CA ASP A 20 -9.94 -2.42 6.08
C ASP A 20 -11.02 -3.48 6.37
N GLU A 21 -11.97 -3.12 7.23
CA GLU A 21 -13.04 -4.04 7.64
C GLU A 21 -13.99 -4.42 6.50
N SER A 22 -14.10 -3.57 5.46
CA SER A 22 -14.95 -3.87 4.31
C SER A 22 -14.33 -4.89 3.36
N GLY A 23 -13.00 -5.00 3.33
CA GLY A 23 -12.26 -5.81 2.37
C GLY A 23 -11.98 -5.10 1.05
N GLU A 24 -12.49 -3.88 0.86
CA GLU A 24 -12.39 -3.13 -0.40
C GLU A 24 -11.26 -2.09 -0.36
N VAL A 25 -10.90 -1.60 0.83
CA VAL A 25 -9.82 -0.62 0.99
C VAL A 25 -8.56 -1.35 1.44
N LEU A 26 -7.52 -1.32 0.60
CA LEU A 26 -6.24 -1.95 0.92
C LEU A 26 -5.15 -0.90 0.83
N ALA A 27 -4.17 -1.00 1.72
CA ALA A 27 -2.95 -0.21 1.63
C ALA A 27 -1.74 -1.11 1.78
N PHE A 28 -0.71 -0.86 0.99
CA PHE A 28 0.58 -1.50 1.21
C PHE A 28 1.76 -0.57 0.97
N GLY A 29 2.82 -0.81 1.73
CA GLY A 29 4.08 -0.06 1.67
C GLY A 29 5.27 -0.96 1.33
N SER A 30 6.22 -0.43 0.57
CA SER A 30 7.44 -1.13 0.20
C SER A 30 8.63 -0.84 1.13
N THR A 31 9.63 -1.69 1.02
CA THR A 31 10.96 -1.55 1.62
C THR A 31 11.78 -0.39 1.03
N THR A 32 11.36 0.17 -0.10
CA THR A 32 11.99 1.32 -0.78
C THR A 32 11.30 2.65 -0.51
N GLY A 33 10.20 2.66 0.27
CA GLY A 33 9.54 3.89 0.70
C GLY A 33 8.31 4.31 -0.10
N SER A 34 7.79 3.44 -0.96
CA SER A 34 6.57 3.70 -1.71
C SER A 34 5.34 3.18 -0.96
N LEU A 35 4.26 3.95 -0.94
CA LEU A 35 2.99 3.65 -0.29
C LEU A 35 1.86 3.79 -1.29
N TRP A 36 1.04 2.75 -1.42
CA TRP A 36 -0.12 2.73 -2.29
C TRP A 36 -1.39 2.37 -1.54
N VAL A 37 -2.52 2.87 -2.03
CA VAL A 37 -3.86 2.57 -1.54
C VAL A 37 -4.79 2.25 -2.70
N THR A 38 -5.76 1.39 -2.46
CA THR A 38 -6.91 1.14 -3.34
C THR A 38 -8.18 1.24 -2.51
N GLU A 39 -9.28 1.65 -3.13
CA GLU A 39 -10.62 1.70 -2.53
C GLU A 39 -11.61 0.84 -3.33
N ASN A 40 -11.09 -0.06 -4.19
CA ASN A 40 -11.89 -0.89 -5.09
C ASN A 40 -11.29 -2.29 -5.24
N GLY A 41 -10.91 -2.91 -4.13
CA GLY A 41 -10.48 -4.31 -4.10
C GLY A 41 -9.19 -4.60 -4.88
N GLY A 42 -8.42 -3.57 -5.25
CA GLY A 42 -7.16 -3.70 -5.99
C GLY A 42 -7.27 -3.52 -7.51
N ASP A 43 -8.44 -3.18 -8.05
CA ASP A 43 -8.60 -2.90 -9.49
C ASP A 43 -7.74 -1.71 -9.94
N SER A 44 -7.66 -0.67 -9.10
CA SER A 44 -6.80 0.48 -9.31
C SER A 44 -6.17 0.99 -8.03
N TRP A 45 -4.94 1.48 -8.15
CA TRP A 45 -4.13 1.95 -7.03
C TRP A 45 -3.77 3.42 -7.18
N GLN A 46 -3.74 4.13 -6.06
CA GLN A 46 -3.24 5.48 -5.94
C GLN A 46 -1.90 5.46 -5.20
N THR A 47 -0.93 6.23 -5.68
CA THR A 47 0.33 6.43 -4.96
C THR A 47 0.15 7.54 -3.94
N VAL A 48 0.31 7.21 -2.65
CA VAL A 48 0.26 8.17 -1.54
C VAL A 48 1.62 8.84 -1.37
N SER A 49 2.70 8.07 -1.48
CA SER A 49 4.08 8.57 -1.47
C SER A 49 5.01 7.59 -2.15
N SER A 50 6.17 8.07 -2.61
CA SER A 50 7.26 7.29 -3.21
C SER A 50 8.60 7.54 -2.53
N ASN A 51 8.62 8.24 -1.39
CA ASN A 51 9.84 8.82 -0.83
C ASN A 51 9.89 8.73 0.71
N LEU A 52 9.19 7.77 1.29
CA LEU A 52 9.29 7.48 2.71
C LEU A 52 10.58 6.68 3.01
N PRO A 53 10.98 6.58 4.28
CA PRO A 53 11.87 5.50 4.71
C PRO A 53 11.22 4.12 4.47
N PRO A 54 11.99 3.01 4.57
CA PRO A 54 11.45 1.65 4.45
C PRO A 54 10.23 1.43 5.33
N ILE A 55 9.12 0.99 4.72
CA ILE A 55 7.85 0.81 5.42
C ILE A 55 7.80 -0.60 6.00
N HIS A 56 7.91 -0.70 7.33
CA HIS A 56 7.87 -1.99 8.02
C HIS A 56 6.45 -2.46 8.33
N SER A 57 5.51 -1.54 8.54
CA SER A 57 4.11 -1.87 8.78
C SER A 57 3.17 -0.76 8.31
N VAL A 58 1.98 -1.15 7.87
CA VAL A 58 0.85 -0.28 7.53
C VAL A 58 -0.35 -0.74 8.36
N ARG A 59 -1.13 0.20 8.89
CA ARG A 59 -2.38 -0.09 9.60
C ARG A 59 -3.41 0.99 9.29
N PHE A 60 -4.66 0.59 9.03
CA PHE A 60 -5.77 1.52 9.08
C PHE A 60 -6.06 1.91 10.54
N GLY A 61 -6.19 3.21 10.78
CA GLY A 61 -6.58 3.71 12.09
C GLY A 61 -8.06 3.42 12.34
N GLN A 62 -8.41 3.02 13.56
CA GLN A 62 -9.81 2.95 13.95
C GLN A 62 -10.37 4.37 14.06
N SER A 63 -11.46 4.64 13.34
CA SER A 63 -12.27 5.84 13.55
C SER A 63 -13.28 5.51 14.65
N GLY A 64 -13.13 6.15 15.82
CA GLY A 64 -14.04 5.99 16.96
C GLY A 64 -15.37 6.72 16.80
#